data_AF-A0A7V2MFG5-F1
#
_entry.id   AF-A0A7V2MFG5-F1
#
_cell.length_a   1.000
_cell.length_b   1.000
_cell.length_c   1.000
_cell.angle_alpha   90.00
_cell.angle_beta   90.00
_cell.angle_gamma   90.00
#
_symmetry.space_group_name_H-M   'P 1'
#
loop_
_entity.id
_entity.type
_entity.pdbx_description
1 polymer ?
#
loop_
_entity_poly.entity_id
_entity_poly.type
_entity_poly.pdbx_seq_one_letter_code
_entity_poly.pdbx_strand_id
1 'polypeptide(L)' 'MKNLSLTAAAGLLYLLHQDFWLWRESRPLVLGFLPPGLFYHAVYTLAAALLMAALVRWAWPDHLE' A
#
# COMPACT_ATOMS: atom_id res chain seq x y z
N MET A 1 0.75 20.38 7.25
CA MET A 1 1.74 19.29 7.06
C MET A 1 1.09 17.91 6.93
N LYS A 2 0.15 17.53 7.80
CA LYS A 2 -0.49 16.20 7.81
C LYS A 2 -1.12 15.79 6.46
N ASN A 3 -1.76 16.73 5.76
CA ASN A 3 -2.33 16.47 4.43
C ASN A 3 -1.23 16.22 3.38
N LEU A 4 -0.11 16.96 3.44
CA LEU A 4 1.03 16.72 2.55
C LEU A 4 1.62 15.32 2.76
N SER A 5 1.72 14.87 4.01
CA SER A 5 2.19 13.53 4.34
C SER A 5 1.26 12.43 3.80
N LEU A 6 -0.06 12.60 3.91
CA LEU A 6 -1.04 11.65 3.38
C LEU A 6 -1.02 11.61 1.84
N THR A 7 -0.91 12.77 1.19
CA THR A 7 -0.75 12.85 -0.27
C THR A 7 0.55 12.19 -0.72
N ALA A 8 1.65 12.44 -0.03
CA ALA A 8 2.94 11.79 -0.32
C ALA A 8 2.87 10.27 -0.13
N ALA A 9 2.20 9.80 0.94
CA ALA A 9 1.98 8.37 1.17
C ALA A 9 1.14 7.73 0.06
N ALA A 10 0.10 8.40 -0.42
CA ALA A 10 -0.71 7.93 -1.55
C ALA A 10 0.11 7.84 -2.84
N GLY A 11 0.93 8.87 -3.12
CA GLY A 11 1.84 8.86 -4.26
C GLY A 11 2.89 7.76 -4.18
N LEU A 12 3.44 7.52 -2.98
CA LEU A 12 4.39 6.44 -2.75
C LEU A 12 3.75 5.07 -2.98
N LEU A 13 2.56 4.81 -2.42
CA LEU A 13 1.85 3.56 -2.68
C LEU A 13 1.55 3.39 -4.17
N TYR A 14 1.14 4.45 -4.88
CA TYR A 14 0.92 4.39 -6.33
C TYR A 14 2.16 3.94 -7.12
N LEU A 15 3.35 4.46 -6.76
CA LEU A 15 4.61 4.02 -7.38
C LEU A 15 4.96 2.58 -7.00
N LEU A 16 4.77 2.23 -5.73
CA LEU A 16 5.00 0.89 -5.21
C LEU A 16 4.06 -0.16 -5.82
N HIS A 17 2.87 0.25 -6.28
CA HIS A 17 1.92 -0.64 -6.94
C HIS A 17 2.44 -1.24 -8.24
N GLN A 18 3.40 -0.58 -8.90
CA GLN A 18 3.90 -1.04 -10.20
C GLN A 18 4.56 -2.43 -10.11
N ASP A 19 5.11 -2.79 -8.95
CA ASP A 19 5.69 -4.11 -8.62
C ASP A 19 6.55 -4.75 -9.73
N PHE A 20 7.36 -3.94 -10.42
CA PHE A 20 8.20 -4.47 -11.51
C PHE A 20 9.38 -5.32 -11.01
N TRP A 21 9.75 -5.21 -9.74
CA TRP A 21 10.96 -5.84 -9.18
C TRP A 21 10.75 -7.31 -8.79
N LEU A 22 9.54 -7.78 -8.46
CA LEU A 22 9.29 -9.18 -8.07
C LEU A 22 8.65 -10.04 -9.17
N TRP A 23 8.36 -9.47 -10.34
CA TRP A 23 7.62 -10.17 -11.40
C TRP A 23 8.32 -11.45 -11.90
N ARG A 24 9.65 -11.50 -11.85
CA ARG A 24 10.42 -12.69 -12.30
C ARG A 24 10.77 -13.65 -11.18
N GLU A 25 10.47 -13.30 -9.93
CA GLU A 25 10.92 -14.03 -8.75
C GLU A 25 9.83 -14.97 -8.24
N SER A 26 10.03 -16.27 -8.43
CA SER A 26 9.15 -17.32 -7.90
C SER A 26 9.67 -17.95 -6.61
N ARG A 27 10.93 -17.70 -6.26
CA ARG A 27 11.62 -18.29 -5.10
C ARG A 27 12.56 -17.25 -4.45
N PRO A 28 12.90 -17.38 -3.17
CA PRO A 28 12.40 -18.38 -2.22
C PRO A 28 10.93 -18.16 -1.86
N LEU A 29 10.25 -19.22 -1.41
CA LEU A 29 8.87 -19.11 -0.93
C LEU A 29 8.86 -18.45 0.45
N VAL A 30 8.13 -17.36 0.59
CA VAL A 30 7.87 -16.69 1.86
C VAL A 30 6.88 -17.55 2.66
N LEU A 31 7.15 -17.74 3.95
CA LEU A 31 6.40 -18.63 4.85
C LEU A 31 6.30 -20.10 4.36
N GLY A 32 7.14 -20.50 3.41
CA GLY A 32 7.17 -21.86 2.85
C GLY A 32 6.14 -22.15 1.74
N PHE A 33 5.27 -21.20 1.38
CA PHE A 33 4.26 -21.43 0.33
C PHE A 33 3.94 -20.23 -0.59
N LEU A 34 4.33 -19.00 -0.23
CA LEU A 34 3.99 -17.80 -1.01
C LEU A 34 5.16 -17.38 -1.91
N PRO A 35 4.96 -17.19 -3.23
CA PRO A 35 5.93 -16.49 -4.07
C PRO A 35 6.17 -15.06 -3.54
N PRO A 36 7.40 -14.52 -3.66
CA PRO A 36 7.74 -13.18 -3.19
C PRO A 36 6.79 -12.08 -3.67
N GLY A 37 6.44 -12.06 -4.96
CA GLY A 37 5.52 -11.06 -5.51
C GLY A 37 4.11 -11.12 -4.90
N LEU A 38 3.62 -12.33 -4.57
CA LEU A 38 2.31 -12.49 -3.93
C LEU A 38 2.34 -12.02 -2.47
N PHE A 39 3.42 -12.35 -1.73
CA PHE A 39 3.61 -11.86 -0.38
C PHE A 39 3.71 -10.32 -0.35
N TYR A 40 4.45 -9.74 -1.28
CA TYR A 40 4.55 -8.29 -1.45
C TYR A 40 3.19 -7.65 -1.65
N HIS A 41 2.37 -8.19 -2.56
CA HIS A 41 1.01 -7.71 -2.78
C HIS A 41 0.12 -7.82 -1.55
N ALA A 42 0.23 -8.89 -0.77
CA ALA A 42 -0.53 -9.02 0.48
C ALA A 42 -0.19 -7.92 1.48
N VAL A 43 1.11 -7.63 1.67
CA VAL A 43 1.56 -6.53 2.53
C VAL A 43 1.14 -5.17 1.96
N TYR A 44 1.26 -4.99 0.65
CA TYR A 44 0.85 -3.77 -0.04
C TYR A 44 -0.65 -3.49 0.15
N THR A 45 -1.52 -4.49 0.02
CA THR A 45 -2.96 -4.34 0.24
C THR A 45 -3.29 -3.93 1.67
N LEU A 46 -2.60 -4.50 2.67
CA LEU A 46 -2.76 -4.08 4.07
C LEU A 46 -2.33 -2.62 4.26
N ALA A 47 -1.20 -2.21 3.70
CA ALA A 47 -0.74 -0.82 3.76
C ALA A 47 -1.72 0.14 3.08
N ALA A 48 -2.28 -0.22 1.93
CA ALA A 48 -3.30 0.56 1.23
C ALA A 48 -4.59 0.71 2.04
N ALA A 49 -5.06 -0.38 2.66
CA ALA A 49 -6.25 -0.34 3.53
C ALA A 49 -6.03 0.58 4.74
N LEU A 50 -4.85 0.52 5.37
CA LEU A 50 -4.49 1.41 6.47
C LEU A 50 -4.41 2.88 6.04
N LEU A 51 -3.85 3.16 4.86
CA LEU A 51 -3.82 4.52 4.32
C LEU A 51 -5.23 5.04 4.06
N MET A 52 -6.12 4.21 3.51
CA MET A 52 -7.52 4.59 3.30
C MET A 52 -8.23 4.89 4.63
N ALA A 53 -8.04 4.06 5.65
CA ALA A 53 -8.58 4.32 6.98
C ALA A 53 -8.06 5.66 7.56
N ALA A 54 -6.77 5.95 7.38
CA ALA A 54 -6.17 7.22 7.80
C ALA A 54 -6.73 8.43 7.02
N LEU A 55 -6.95 8.30 5.71
CA LEU A 55 -7.55 9.33 4.87
C LEU A 55 -8.98 9.63 5.33
N VAL A 56 -9.80 8.61 5.54
CA VAL A 56 -11.18 8.78 6.06
C VAL A 56 -11.15 9.43 7.44
N ARG A 57 -10.27 9.00 8.34
CA ARG A 57 -10.25 9.48 9.72
C ARG A 57 -9.74 10.91 9.88
N TRP A 58 -8.86 11.38 8.98
CA TRP A 58 -8.12 12.63 9.19
C TRP A 58 -8.15 13.62 8.03
N ALA A 59 -8.46 13.18 6.81
CA ALA A 59 -8.50 14.04 5.63
C ALA A 59 -9.90 14.17 5.03
N TRP A 60 -10.87 13.34 5.48
CA TRP A 60 -12.26 13.49 5.06
C TRP A 60 -12.84 14.80 5.60
N PRO A 61 -13.60 15.57 4.80
CA PRO A 61 -14.12 16.84 5.25
C PRO A 61 -15.37 16.65 6.11
N ASP A 62 -15.34 17.16 7.33
CA ASP A 62 -16.47 17.06 8.29
C ASP A 62 -17.65 17.99 7.94
N HIS A 63 -17.46 18.92 7.00
CA HIS A 63 -18.44 19.95 6.62
C HIS A 63 -19.34 19.55 5.43
N LEU A 64 -19.22 18.31 4.97
CA LEU A 64 -20.03 17.76 3.87
C LEU A 64 -21.31 17.06 4.37
N GLU A 65 -21.59 17.15 5.67
CA GLU A 65 -22.85 16.75 6.31
C GLU A 65 -23.73 17.96 6.64
#